data_AF-A0A536DPB2-F1
#
_entry.id   AF-A0A536DPB2-F1
#
_cell.length_a   1.000
_cell.length_b   1.000
_cell.length_c   1.000
_cell.angle_alpha   90.00
_cell.angle_beta   90.00
_cell.angle_gamma   90.00
#
_symmetry.space_group_name_H-M   'P 1'
#
loop_
_entity.id
_entity.type
_entity.pdbx_description
1 polymer ?
#
loop_
_entity_poly.entity_id
_entity_poly.type
_entity_poly.pdbx_seq_one_letter_code
_entity_poly.pdbx_strand_id
1 'polypeptide(L)'
;MASYSANQRAIAHARQLIEARQYVLDSDWGEVQPKAADENAFLKGHSWDDYAEWHLGLNDEATDETKSRYAFVYGDFRRVHRAGLIACQYRAAEWRHKEIELAAHDLLQRLDKTSA
;
A
#
# COMPACT_ATOMS: atom_id res chain seq x y z
N MET A 1 10.67 -16.02 -6.81
CA MET A 1 9.93 -14.77 -6.59
C MET A 1 8.98 -15.06 -5.44
N ALA A 2 8.94 -14.23 -4.40
CA ALA A 2 8.10 -14.48 -3.25
C ALA A 2 6.61 -14.56 -3.67
N SER A 3 5.84 -15.43 -3.02
CA SER A 3 4.39 -15.47 -3.18
C SER A 3 3.76 -14.36 -2.35
N TYR A 4 2.86 -13.58 -2.96
CA TYR A 4 2.09 -12.57 -2.24
C TYR A 4 0.60 -12.80 -2.40
N SER A 5 -0.12 -12.78 -1.27
CA SER A 5 -1.57 -12.77 -1.19
C SER A 5 -2.11 -11.36 -0.96
N ALA A 6 -3.34 -11.08 -1.44
CA ALA A 6 -3.95 -9.75 -1.31
C ALA A 6 -4.37 -9.46 0.14
N ASN A 7 -3.92 -8.32 0.67
CA ASN A 7 -4.24 -7.88 2.03
C ASN A 7 -5.59 -7.15 2.08
N GLN A 8 -6.64 -7.86 2.50
CA GLN A 8 -7.99 -7.29 2.57
C GLN A 8 -8.11 -6.12 3.57
N ARG A 9 -7.31 -6.13 4.65
CA ARG A 9 -7.30 -5.03 5.62
C ARG A 9 -6.73 -3.76 5.01
N ALA A 10 -5.63 -3.88 4.27
CA ALA A 10 -5.03 -2.75 3.58
C ALA A 10 -5.93 -2.15 2.50
N ILE A 11 -6.65 -3.00 1.76
CA ILE A 11 -7.64 -2.55 0.77
C ILE A 11 -8.76 -1.77 1.45
N ALA A 12 -9.28 -2.26 2.57
CA ALA A 12 -10.32 -1.55 3.34
C ALA A 12 -9.80 -0.21 3.88
N HIS A 13 -8.59 -0.18 4.45
CA HIS A 13 -7.96 1.02 4.97
C HIS A 13 -7.77 2.08 3.89
N ALA A 14 -7.20 1.71 2.74
CA ALA A 14 -7.02 2.61 1.60
C ALA A 14 -8.36 3.21 1.14
N ARG A 15 -9.43 2.40 1.06
CA ARG A 15 -10.77 2.89 0.70
C ARG A 15 -11.29 3.91 1.69
N GLN A 16 -11.16 3.65 3.00
CA GLN A 16 -11.59 4.57 4.05
C GLN A 16 -10.84 5.90 3.96
N LEU A 17 -9.52 5.86 3.75
CA LEU A 17 -8.72 7.08 3.57
C LEU A 17 -9.14 7.86 2.32
N ILE A 18 -9.41 7.18 1.20
CA ILE A 18 -9.89 7.82 -0.03
C ILE A 18 -11.24 8.51 0.21
N GLU A 19 -12.19 7.82 0.84
CA GLU A 19 -13.51 8.35 1.18
C GLU A 19 -13.42 9.54 2.15
N ALA A 20 -12.46 9.50 3.08
CA ALA A 20 -12.15 10.58 4.01
C ALA A 20 -11.29 11.72 3.41
N ARG A 21 -11.03 11.68 2.09
CA ARG A 21 -10.19 12.65 1.36
C ARG A 21 -8.76 12.79 1.91
N GLN A 22 -8.22 11.71 2.48
CA GLN A 22 -6.84 11.62 2.96
C GLN A 22 -5.92 11.08 1.86
N TYR A 23 -5.76 11.86 0.79
CA TYR A 23 -4.93 11.48 -0.35
C TYR A 23 -4.09 12.63 -0.91
N VAL A 24 -3.06 12.26 -1.67
CA VAL A 24 -2.20 13.15 -2.45
C VAL A 24 -2.28 12.73 -3.93
N LEU A 25 -2.68 13.66 -4.79
CA LEU A 25 -2.87 13.41 -6.23
C LEU A 25 -1.58 13.58 -7.03
N ASP A 26 -0.75 14.54 -6.65
CA ASP A 26 0.50 14.90 -7.32
C ASP A 26 1.67 14.78 -6.34
N SER A 27 2.57 13.83 -6.61
CA SER A 27 3.75 13.52 -5.81
C SER A 27 4.74 12.67 -6.60
N ASP A 28 6.04 12.91 -6.45
CA ASP A 28 7.07 11.98 -6.92
C ASP A 28 7.18 10.78 -5.97
N TRP A 29 6.76 9.61 -6.45
CA TRP A 29 6.78 8.39 -5.64
C TRP A 29 8.19 7.98 -5.19
N GLY A 30 9.22 8.24 -5.99
CA GLY A 30 10.59 7.92 -5.62
C GLY A 30 11.08 8.72 -4.40
N GLU A 31 10.53 9.91 -4.20
CA GLU A 31 10.86 10.78 -3.08
C GLU A 31 10.01 10.49 -1.83
N VAL A 32 8.71 10.25 -2.01
CA VAL A 32 7.74 10.16 -0.90
C VAL A 32 7.42 8.74 -0.44
N GLN A 33 7.79 7.70 -1.20
CA GLN A 33 7.59 6.33 -0.72
C GLN A 33 8.38 6.12 0.58
N PRO A 34 7.79 5.45 1.59
CA PRO A 34 8.49 5.22 2.85
C PRO A 34 9.82 4.51 2.66
N LYS A 35 10.84 5.00 3.36
CA LYS A 35 12.15 4.35 3.45
C LYS A 35 12.26 3.62 4.78
N ALA A 36 13.33 2.85 4.93
CA ALA A 36 13.59 2.09 6.15
C ALA A 36 13.52 2.94 7.44
N ALA A 37 13.94 4.21 7.38
CA ALA A 37 13.86 5.16 8.49
C ALA A 37 12.41 5.53 8.85
N ASP A 38 11.56 5.78 7.85
CA ASP A 38 10.14 6.12 8.03
C ASP A 38 9.36 4.94 8.59
N GLU A 39 9.58 3.74 8.04
CA GLU A 39 9.00 2.50 8.55
C GLU A 39 9.40 2.22 10.01
N ASN A 40 10.69 2.43 10.35
CA ASN A 40 11.18 2.27 11.72
C ASN A 40 10.57 3.33 12.66
N ALA A 41 10.38 4.56 12.18
CA ALA A 41 9.76 5.63 12.95
C ALA A 41 8.28 5.31 13.21
N PHE A 42 7.56 4.80 12.21
CA PHE A 42 6.17 4.37 12.34
C PHE A 42 6.03 3.26 13.39
N LEU A 43 6.82 2.18 13.26
CA LEU A 43 6.77 1.03 14.18
C LEU A 43 7.21 1.33 15.63
N LYS A 44 7.79 2.51 15.93
CA LYS A 44 8.05 2.93 17.31
C LYS A 44 6.79 3.31 18.08
N GLY A 45 5.74 3.75 17.36
CA GLY A 45 4.49 4.23 17.94
C GLY A 45 3.26 3.43 17.52
N HIS A 46 3.43 2.47 16.61
CA HIS A 46 2.35 1.74 15.96
C HIS A 46 2.59 0.23 16.02
N SER A 47 1.49 -0.52 15.93
CA SER A 47 1.52 -1.98 15.88
C SER A 47 1.89 -2.50 14.48
N TRP A 48 2.25 -3.78 14.40
CA TRP A 48 2.38 -4.46 13.11
C TRP A 48 1.07 -4.54 12.33
N ASP A 49 -0.05 -4.54 13.05
CA ASP A 49 -1.39 -4.46 12.47
C ASP A 49 -1.62 -3.12 11.77
N ASP A 50 -1.22 -2.00 12.40
CA ASP A 50 -1.27 -0.68 11.77
C ASP A 50 -0.35 -0.62 10.54
N TYR A 51 0.84 -1.23 10.64
CA TYR A 51 1.80 -1.28 9.55
C TYR A 51 1.28 -2.11 8.36
N ALA A 52 0.61 -3.22 8.66
CA ALA A 52 0.01 -4.09 7.66
C ALA A 52 -1.03 -3.36 6.81
N GLU A 53 -1.79 -2.43 7.39
CA GLU A 53 -2.85 -1.69 6.69
C GLU A 53 -2.32 -0.82 5.54
N TRP A 54 -1.02 -0.53 5.50
CA TRP A 54 -0.40 0.26 4.43
C TRP A 54 0.11 -0.55 3.24
N HIS A 55 -0.02 -1.88 3.27
CA HIS A 55 0.62 -2.79 2.33
C HIS A 55 -0.39 -3.73 1.67
N LEU A 56 -0.57 -3.63 0.34
CA LEU A 56 -1.57 -4.41 -0.39
C LEU A 56 -1.23 -5.90 -0.53
N GLY A 57 0.02 -6.29 -0.31
CA GLY A 57 0.44 -7.70 -0.39
C GLY A 57 1.06 -8.22 0.90
N LEU A 58 0.74 -9.46 1.24
CA LEU A 58 1.35 -10.22 2.33
C LEU A 58 2.24 -11.32 1.75
N ASN A 59 3.50 -11.36 2.15
CA ASN A 59 4.42 -12.43 1.78
C ASN A 59 4.12 -13.69 2.60
N ASP A 60 3.61 -14.72 1.95
CA ASP A 60 3.17 -15.95 2.62
C ASP A 60 4.35 -16.76 3.22
N GLU A 61 5.58 -16.47 2.80
CA GLU A 61 6.80 -17.17 3.23
C GLU A 61 7.54 -16.46 4.37
N ALA A 62 7.18 -15.21 4.69
CA ALA A 62 7.83 -14.42 5.71
C ALA A 62 7.14 -14.56 7.07
N THR A 63 7.95 -14.60 8.13
CA THR A 63 7.46 -14.60 9.52
C THR A 63 6.56 -13.38 9.77
N ASP A 64 5.47 -13.60 10.50
CA ASP A 64 4.63 -12.52 11.01
C ASP A 64 5.48 -11.48 11.77
N GLU A 65 4.99 -10.24 11.83
CA GLU A 65 5.66 -9.16 12.55
C GLU A 65 7.11 -8.90 12.07
N THR A 66 7.33 -9.08 10.76
CA THR A 66 8.57 -8.67 10.09
C THR A 66 8.24 -7.77 8.92
N LYS A 67 9.12 -6.82 8.61
CA LYS A 67 8.93 -5.94 7.43
C LYS A 67 8.83 -6.72 6.13
N SER A 68 9.58 -7.83 6.01
CA SER A 68 9.52 -8.75 4.87
C SER A 68 8.16 -9.40 4.64
N ARG A 69 7.27 -9.38 5.65
CA ARG A 69 5.89 -9.86 5.50
C ARG A 69 5.03 -8.95 4.65
N TYR A 70 5.39 -7.68 4.49
CA TYR A 70 4.50 -6.68 3.90
C TYR A 70 5.13 -6.08 2.64
N ALA A 71 4.36 -6.00 1.57
CA ALA A 71 4.79 -5.44 0.29
C ALA A 71 3.67 -4.60 -0.36
N PHE A 72 4.03 -3.88 -1.43
CA PHE A 72 3.10 -3.02 -2.17
C PHE A 72 2.53 -1.91 -1.27
N VAL A 73 3.42 -1.08 -0.74
CA VAL A 73 3.06 0.11 0.02
C VAL A 73 2.42 1.16 -0.90
N TYR A 74 1.26 1.68 -0.52
CA TYR A 74 0.49 2.61 -1.36
C TYR A 74 0.43 4.05 -0.85
N GLY A 75 1.04 4.32 0.30
CA GLY A 75 1.02 5.62 0.95
C GLY A 75 2.26 5.88 1.80
N ASP A 76 2.31 7.06 2.41
CA ASP A 76 3.45 7.57 3.20
C ASP A 76 3.28 7.32 4.72
N PHE A 77 2.48 6.31 5.10
CA PHE A 77 1.99 6.08 6.46
C PHE A 77 1.07 7.16 7.04
N ARG A 78 0.62 8.11 6.21
CA ARG A 78 -0.33 9.16 6.62
C ARG A 78 -1.45 9.38 5.61
N ARG A 79 -1.16 9.32 4.31
CA ARG A 79 -2.07 9.56 3.20
C ARG A 79 -1.88 8.53 2.10
N VAL A 80 -2.95 8.28 1.36
CA VAL A 80 -2.88 7.51 0.12
C VAL A 80 -2.22 8.36 -0.96
N HIS A 81 -1.23 7.83 -1.67
CA HIS A 81 -0.65 8.50 -2.82
C HIS A 81 -1.17 7.88 -4.10
N ARG A 82 -1.68 8.71 -5.02
CA ARG A 82 -2.07 8.24 -6.36
C ARG A 82 -0.91 7.53 -7.06
N ALA A 83 0.29 8.10 -6.98
CA ALA A 83 1.51 7.52 -7.52
C ALA A 83 1.89 6.18 -6.83
N GLY A 84 1.59 6.02 -5.53
CA GLY A 84 1.79 4.78 -4.79
C GLY A 84 0.87 3.65 -5.25
N LEU A 85 -0.41 3.94 -5.51
CA LEU A 85 -1.35 2.97 -6.10
C LEU A 85 -0.93 2.54 -7.52
N ILE A 86 -0.45 3.46 -8.34
CA ILE A 86 0.11 3.15 -9.68
C ILE A 86 1.33 2.24 -9.55
N ALA A 87 2.26 2.56 -8.63
CA ALA A 87 3.44 1.74 -8.39
C ALA A 87 3.07 0.32 -7.93
N CYS A 88 2.07 0.18 -7.05
CA CYS A 88 1.54 -1.11 -6.63
C CYS A 88 0.96 -1.90 -7.81
N GLN A 89 0.13 -1.27 -8.64
CA GLN A 89 -0.48 -1.91 -9.81
C GLN A 89 0.59 -2.40 -10.78
N TYR A 90 1.56 -1.54 -11.13
CA TYR A 90 2.64 -1.88 -12.05
C TYR A 90 3.47 -3.05 -11.53
N ARG A 91 3.89 -2.99 -10.26
CA ARG A 91 4.72 -4.04 -9.64
C ARG A 91 3.98 -5.36 -9.54
N ALA A 92 2.70 -5.34 -9.17
CA ALA A 92 1.89 -6.53 -9.04
C ALA A 92 1.70 -7.22 -10.41
N ALA A 93 1.52 -6.44 -11.48
CA ALA A 93 1.48 -6.97 -12.85
C ALA A 93 2.83 -7.57 -13.28
N GLU A 94 3.94 -6.86 -13.02
CA GLU A 94 5.30 -7.34 -13.31
C GLU A 94 5.58 -8.70 -12.65
N TRP A 95 5.16 -8.84 -11.39
CA TRP A 95 5.35 -10.06 -10.61
C TRP A 95 4.20 -11.07 -10.75
N ARG A 96 3.21 -10.81 -11.62
CA ARG A 96 2.08 -11.70 -11.92
C ARG A 96 1.16 -12.00 -10.71
N HIS A 97 1.04 -11.07 -9.77
CA HIS A 97 0.09 -11.16 -8.65
C HIS A 97 -1.23 -10.48 -9.01
N LYS A 98 -2.10 -11.20 -9.72
CA LYS A 98 -3.30 -10.62 -10.35
C LYS A 98 -4.30 -10.01 -9.36
N GLU A 99 -4.47 -10.63 -8.20
CA GLU A 99 -5.40 -10.12 -7.18
C GLU A 99 -4.94 -8.76 -6.62
N ILE A 100 -3.64 -8.59 -6.37
CA ILE A 100 -3.07 -7.32 -5.89
C ILE A 100 -3.11 -6.27 -7.00
N GLU A 101 -2.83 -6.65 -8.25
CA GLU A 101 -2.93 -5.76 -9.42
C GLU A 101 -4.34 -5.18 -9.54
N LEU A 102 -5.38 -6.02 -9.48
CA LEU A 102 -6.77 -5.59 -9.57
C LEU A 102 -7.18 -4.74 -8.36
N ALA A 103 -6.76 -5.12 -7.16
CA ALA A 103 -7.03 -4.33 -5.96
C ALA A 103 -6.42 -2.91 -6.05
N ALA A 104 -5.17 -2.80 -6.48
CA ALA A 104 -4.52 -1.51 -6.70
C ALA A 104 -5.21 -0.69 -7.80
N HIS A 105 -5.63 -1.35 -8.90
CA HIS A 105 -6.39 -0.72 -9.97
C HIS A 105 -7.73 -0.15 -9.47
N ASP A 106 -8.50 -0.94 -8.72
CA ASP A 106 -9.82 -0.53 -8.22
C ASP A 106 -9.71 0.64 -7.22
N LEU A 107 -8.69 0.61 -6.35
CA LEU A 107 -8.37 1.73 -5.46
C LEU A 107 -8.02 3.00 -6.24
N LEU A 108 -7.20 2.88 -7.29
CA LEU A 108 -6.83 4.00 -8.14
C LEU A 108 -8.05 4.59 -8.86
N GLN A 109 -8.92 3.74 -9.43
CA GLN A 109 -10.16 4.18 -10.06
C GLN A 109 -11.10 4.88 -9.07
N ARG A 110 -11.18 4.40 -7.83
CA ARG A 110 -11.97 5.02 -6.77
C ARG A 110 -11.40 6.38 -6.37
N LEU A 111 -10.09 6.47 -6.20
CA LEU A 111 -9.40 7.73 -5.89
C LEU A 111 -9.69 8.77 -6.98
N ASP A 112 -9.46 8.41 -8.24
CA ASP A 112 -9.68 9.32 -9.38
C ASP A 112 -11.13 9.82 -9.44
N LYS A 113 -12.11 8.93 -9.26
CA LYS A 113 -13.54 9.29 -9.21
C LYS A 113 -13.91 10.17 -8.02
N THR A 114 -13.27 9.99 -6.87
CA THR A 114 -13.56 10.76 -5.65
C THR A 114 -12.94 12.16 -5.71
N SER A 115 -11.83 12.28 -6.45
CA SER A 115 -11.08 13.53 -6.60
C SER A 115 -11.51 14.41 -7.79
N ALA A 116 -12.33 13.88 -8.69
CA ALA A 116 -12.95 14.61 -9.80
C ALA A 116 -14.03 15.58 -9.30
#